data_AF-A0A928JFV3-F1
#
_entry.id   AF-A0A928JFV3-F1
#
_cell.length_a   1.000
_cell.length_b   1.000
_cell.length_c   1.000
_cell.angle_alpha   90.00
_cell.angle_beta   90.00
_cell.angle_gamma   90.00
#
_symmetry.space_group_name_H-M   'P 1'
#
loop_
_entity.id
_entity.type
_entity.pdbx_description
1 polymer ?
#
loop_
_entity_poly.entity_id
_entity_poly.type
_entity_poly.pdbx_seq_one_letter_code
_entity_poly.pdbx_strand_id
1 'polypeptide(L)'
;MTAENCVEEKVDLRAKLEQVTEECGELAAACMKLVRALGNGNPCNVTEEEAIAKVLEEWSDVEVAGIYLLQMLEGMCDYDIYDRIDEIGAEKTARWQKRVKEDGNNEVLPGDACCNGDACDL
;
A
#
# COMPACT_ATOMS: atom_id res chain seq x y z
N MET A 1 -18.63 26.85 7.00
CA MET A 1 -18.93 25.50 6.51
C MET A 1 -17.90 25.22 5.43
N THR A 2 -16.77 24.62 5.79
CA THR A 2 -15.68 24.29 4.86
C THR A 2 -16.07 23.03 4.08
N ALA A 3 -15.55 22.89 2.85
CA ALA A 3 -15.88 21.78 1.95
C ALA A 3 -15.55 20.40 2.54
N GLU A 4 -14.65 20.35 3.52
CA GLU A 4 -14.29 19.15 4.30
C GLU A 4 -15.50 18.50 4.99
N ASN A 5 -16.51 19.28 5.41
CA ASN A 5 -17.67 18.73 6.13
C ASN A 5 -18.73 18.07 5.23
N CYS A 6 -18.60 18.11 3.89
CA CYS A 6 -19.64 17.57 2.98
C CYS A 6 -19.40 16.12 2.53
N VAL A 7 -18.17 15.60 2.64
CA VAL A 7 -17.82 14.26 2.15
C VAL A 7 -18.17 13.18 3.19
N GLU A 8 -17.97 13.46 4.48
CA GLU A 8 -18.17 12.47 5.55
C GLU A 8 -19.64 12.10 5.79
N GLU A 9 -20.59 13.03 5.59
CA GLU A 9 -22.01 12.78 5.87
C GLU A 9 -22.77 11.99 4.77
N LYS A 10 -22.17 11.73 3.61
CA LYS A 10 -22.88 11.15 2.45
C LYS A 10 -22.28 9.89 1.83
N VAL A 11 -21.10 9.46 2.26
CA VAL A 11 -20.44 8.26 1.71
C VAL A 11 -20.60 7.12 2.71
N ASP A 12 -21.47 6.17 2.39
CA ASP A 12 -21.71 4.99 3.23
C ASP A 12 -20.54 3.99 3.20
N LEU A 13 -20.59 2.98 4.07
CA LEU A 13 -19.58 1.93 4.15
C LEU A 13 -19.35 1.24 2.80
N ARG A 14 -20.43 1.02 2.05
CA ARG A 14 -20.36 0.36 0.75
C ARG A 14 -19.53 1.18 -0.23
N ALA A 15 -19.79 2.47 -0.36
CA ALA A 15 -19.04 3.34 -1.26
C ALA A 15 -17.56 3.43 -0.88
N LYS A 16 -17.22 3.45 0.42
CA LYS A 16 -15.82 3.40 0.88
C LYS A 16 -15.12 2.08 0.52
N LEU A 17 -15.81 0.95 0.67
CA LEU A 17 -15.29 -0.36 0.28
C LEU A 17 -15.12 -0.48 -1.25
N GLU A 18 -16.07 0.06 -2.02
CA GLU A 18 -16.01 0.14 -3.47
C GLU A 18 -14.81 0.99 -3.91
N GLN A 19 -14.60 2.15 -3.29
CA GLN A 19 -13.44 3.02 -3.58
C GLN A 19 -12.11 2.29 -3.32
N VAL A 20 -11.93 1.69 -2.14
CA VAL A 20 -10.69 0.95 -1.83
C VAL A 20 -10.45 -0.18 -2.84
N THR A 21 -11.52 -0.83 -3.31
CA THR A 21 -11.42 -1.89 -4.32
C THR A 21 -10.98 -1.35 -5.68
N GLU A 22 -11.54 -0.22 -6.11
CA GLU A 22 -11.18 0.46 -7.36
C GLU A 22 -9.69 0.87 -7.35
N GLU A 23 -9.25 1.60 -6.32
CA GLU A 23 -7.86 2.09 -6.24
C GLU A 23 -6.84 0.95 -6.13
N CYS A 24 -7.17 -0.12 -5.40
CA CYS A 24 -6.31 -1.31 -5.38
C CYS A 24 -6.17 -1.96 -6.77
N GLY A 25 -7.23 -1.91 -7.58
CA GLY A 25 -7.22 -2.38 -8.96
C GLY A 25 -6.37 -1.52 -9.88
N GLU A 26 -6.47 -0.19 -9.74
CA GLU A 26 -5.65 0.76 -10.49
C GLU A 26 -4.17 0.63 -10.12
N LEU A 27 -3.84 0.54 -8.83
CA LEU A 27 -2.49 0.29 -8.33
C LEU A 27 -1.92 -1.03 -8.85
N ALA A 28 -2.71 -2.10 -8.86
CA ALA A 28 -2.29 -3.38 -9.43
C ALA A 28 -1.95 -3.25 -10.92
N ALA A 29 -2.76 -2.51 -11.68
CA ALA A 29 -2.51 -2.24 -13.09
C ALA A 29 -1.26 -1.36 -13.30
N ALA A 30 -1.04 -0.34 -12.45
CA ALA A 30 0.15 0.51 -12.48
C ALA A 30 1.44 -0.29 -12.17
N CYS A 31 1.41 -1.15 -11.16
CA CYS A 31 2.53 -2.06 -10.85
C CYS A 31 2.90 -2.93 -12.06
N MET A 32 1.89 -3.50 -12.74
CA MET A 32 2.13 -4.33 -13.93
C MET A 32 2.67 -3.53 -15.12
N LYS A 33 2.31 -2.24 -15.25
CA LYS A 33 2.92 -1.33 -16.23
C LYS A 33 4.39 -1.07 -15.90
N LEU A 34 4.74 -0.84 -14.64
CA LEU A 34 6.12 -0.67 -14.20
C LEU A 34 6.97 -1.90 -14.50
N VAL A 35 6.47 -3.10 -14.21
CA VAL A 35 7.15 -4.36 -14.57
C VAL A 35 7.51 -4.40 -16.06
N ARG A 36 6.59 -3.97 -16.93
CA ARG A 36 6.82 -3.92 -18.39
C ARG A 36 7.78 -2.81 -18.81
N ALA A 37 7.71 -1.65 -18.18
CA ALA A 37 8.63 -0.54 -18.43
C ALA A 37 10.08 -0.91 -18.08
N LEU A 38 10.26 -1.70 -17.01
CA LEU A 38 11.55 -2.28 -16.59
C LEU A 38 12.09 -3.37 -17.54
N GLY A 39 11.45 -3.61 -18.68
CA GLY A 39 11.90 -4.57 -19.70
C GLY A 39 11.42 -6.01 -19.49
N ASN A 40 10.56 -6.27 -18.50
CA ASN A 40 9.98 -7.60 -18.30
C ASN A 40 8.67 -7.75 -19.11
N GLY A 41 8.70 -8.55 -20.18
CA GLY A 41 7.50 -8.92 -20.94
C GLY A 41 7.26 -8.10 -22.22
N ASN A 42 5.98 -7.80 -22.51
CA ASN A 42 5.57 -7.15 -23.77
C ASN A 42 5.98 -5.67 -23.83
N PRO A 43 6.34 -5.15 -25.02
CA PRO A 43 6.73 -3.75 -25.22
C PRO A 43 5.79 -2.77 -24.52
N CYS A 44 6.37 -1.82 -23.79
CA CYS A 44 5.66 -0.76 -23.11
C CYS A 44 5.86 0.55 -23.88
N ASN A 45 4.82 1.39 -23.92
CA ASN A 45 4.85 2.67 -24.62
C ASN A 45 5.04 3.86 -23.66
N VAL A 46 5.37 3.59 -22.39
CA VAL A 46 5.68 4.59 -21.37
C VAL A 46 7.09 4.35 -20.84
N THR A 47 7.72 5.41 -20.33
CA THR A 47 9.04 5.30 -19.69
C THR A 47 8.94 4.69 -18.30
N GLU A 48 10.09 4.33 -17.73
CA GLU A 48 10.17 3.88 -16.34
C GLU A 48 9.69 4.98 -15.38
N GLU A 49 10.10 6.22 -15.59
CA GLU A 49 9.69 7.36 -14.76
C GLU A 49 8.18 7.60 -14.80
N GLU A 50 7.56 7.52 -15.98
CA GLU A 50 6.11 7.64 -16.13
C GLU A 50 5.36 6.50 -15.42
N ALA A 51 5.90 5.28 -15.47
CA ALA A 51 5.32 4.14 -14.78
C ALA A 51 5.47 4.23 -13.26
N ILE A 52 6.62 4.70 -12.75
CA ILE A 52 6.84 4.98 -11.32
C ILE A 52 5.88 6.07 -10.85
N ALA A 53 5.76 7.18 -11.59
CA ALA A 53 4.85 8.27 -11.25
C ALA A 53 3.40 7.77 -11.12
N LYS A 54 2.96 6.90 -12.04
CA LYS A 54 1.62 6.31 -11.95
C LYS A 54 1.47 5.39 -10.73
N VAL A 55 2.48 4.59 -10.39
CA VAL A 55 2.43 3.77 -9.15
C VAL A 55 2.28 4.64 -7.91
N LEU A 56 2.99 5.77 -7.83
CA LEU A 56 2.90 6.69 -6.68
C LEU A 56 1.53 7.37 -6.58
N GLU A 57 0.94 7.74 -7.72
CA GLU A 57 -0.42 8.27 -7.80
C GLU A 57 -1.43 7.26 -7.26
N GLU A 58 -1.46 6.04 -7.81
CA GLU A 58 -2.42 5.02 -7.36
C GLU A 58 -2.19 4.56 -5.93
N TRP A 59 -0.93 4.55 -5.46
CA TRP A 59 -0.63 4.26 -4.07
C TRP A 59 -1.22 5.32 -3.14
N SER A 60 -1.12 6.60 -3.54
CA SER A 60 -1.70 7.71 -2.80
C SER A 60 -3.23 7.60 -2.75
N ASP A 61 -3.86 7.21 -3.86
CA ASP A 61 -5.31 7.01 -3.91
C ASP A 61 -5.77 5.85 -3.00
N VAL A 62 -5.02 4.73 -2.98
CA VAL A 62 -5.24 3.62 -2.03
C VAL A 62 -5.10 4.08 -0.59
N GLU A 63 -4.07 4.86 -0.25
CA GLU A 63 -3.87 5.37 1.11
C GLU A 63 -5.03 6.26 1.56
N VAL A 64 -5.46 7.20 0.70
CA VAL A 64 -6.58 8.10 0.99
C VAL A 64 -7.88 7.31 1.17
N ALA A 65 -8.20 6.40 0.25
CA ALA A 65 -9.38 5.56 0.35
C ALA A 65 -9.35 4.67 1.61
N GLY A 66 -8.17 4.13 1.94
CA GLY A 66 -7.92 3.32 3.13
C GLY A 66 -8.17 4.09 4.42
N ILE A 67 -7.59 5.29 4.58
CA ILE A 67 -7.78 6.16 5.76
C ILE A 67 -9.27 6.39 6.01
N TYR A 68 -10.02 6.76 4.96
CA TYR A 68 -11.46 7.02 5.09
C TYR A 68 -12.30 5.79 5.44
N LEU A 69 -11.85 4.59 5.06
CA LEU A 69 -12.46 3.33 5.47
C LEU A 69 -12.12 3.01 6.94
N LEU A 70 -10.84 3.17 7.33
CA LEU A 70 -10.38 2.87 8.68
C LEU A 70 -11.07 3.74 9.73
N GLN A 71 -11.25 5.04 9.46
CA GLN A 71 -12.03 5.95 10.33
C GLN A 71 -13.47 5.45 10.58
N MET A 72 -14.10 4.85 9.56
CA MET A 72 -15.44 4.29 9.72
C MET A 72 -15.43 2.98 10.52
N LEU A 73 -14.44 2.12 10.28
CA LEU A 73 -14.29 0.85 10.97
C LEU A 73 -13.89 1.02 12.45
N GLU A 74 -13.14 2.08 12.78
CA GLU A 74 -12.78 2.42 14.16
C GLU A 74 -14.03 2.57 15.04
N GLY A 75 -15.08 3.23 14.54
CA GLY A 75 -16.37 3.34 15.24
C GLY A 75 -17.16 2.03 15.33
N MET A 76 -16.74 0.97 14.63
CA MET A 76 -17.39 -0.35 14.60
C MET A 76 -16.64 -1.43 15.40
N CYS A 77 -15.43 -1.13 15.87
CA CYS A 77 -14.56 -2.06 16.60
C CYS A 77 -14.42 -1.65 18.07
N ASP A 78 -14.13 -2.62 18.94
CA ASP A 78 -13.86 -2.41 20.37
C ASP A 78 -12.34 -2.42 20.70
N TYR A 79 -11.50 -2.34 19.68
CA TYR A 79 -10.04 -2.34 19.75
C TYR A 79 -9.45 -1.20 18.93
N ASP A 80 -8.21 -0.81 19.22
CA ASP A 80 -7.46 0.13 18.41
C ASP A 80 -7.11 -0.51 17.05
N ILE A 81 -7.67 0.05 15.98
CA ILE A 81 -7.55 -0.53 14.63
C ILE A 81 -6.13 -0.41 14.08
N TYR A 82 -5.38 0.62 14.46
CA TYR A 82 -4.01 0.84 13.98
C TYR A 82 -3.04 -0.13 14.65
N ASP A 83 -3.14 -0.30 15.97
CA ASP A 83 -2.38 -1.33 16.70
C ASP A 83 -2.64 -2.72 16.09
N ARG A 84 -3.92 -3.02 15.78
CA ARG A 84 -4.28 -4.30 15.18
C ARG A 84 -3.71 -4.49 13.77
N ILE A 85 -3.66 -3.44 12.96
CA ILE A 85 -3.05 -3.47 11.63
C ILE A 85 -1.54 -3.72 11.74
N ASP A 86 -0.88 -3.02 12.65
CA ASP A 86 0.56 -3.17 12.89
C ASP A 86 0.92 -4.59 13.36
N GLU A 87 0.14 -5.17 14.28
CA GLU A 87 0.28 -6.57 14.68
C GLU A 87 0.18 -7.53 13.49
N ILE A 88 -0.88 -7.38 12.67
CA ILE A 88 -1.10 -8.21 11.48
C ILE A 88 0.05 -8.03 10.47
N GLY A 89 0.54 -6.80 10.31
CA GLY A 89 1.67 -6.44 9.47
C GLY A 89 2.95 -7.13 9.93
N ALA A 90 3.30 -7.01 11.21
CA ALA A 90 4.46 -7.65 11.81
C ALA A 90 4.42 -9.18 11.65
N GLU A 91 3.26 -9.81 11.89
CA GLU A 91 3.08 -11.24 11.67
C GLU A 91 3.28 -11.64 10.20
N LYS A 92 2.74 -10.86 9.25
CA LYS A 92 2.91 -11.10 7.80
C LYS A 92 4.38 -10.98 7.40
N THR A 93 5.07 -9.94 7.87
CA THR A 93 6.49 -9.71 7.60
C THR A 93 7.34 -10.84 8.19
N ALA A 94 7.10 -11.26 9.43
CA ALA A 94 7.82 -12.37 10.04
C ALA A 94 7.64 -13.68 9.26
N ARG A 95 6.43 -13.97 8.76
CA ARG A 95 6.17 -15.12 7.89
C ARG A 95 6.91 -15.03 6.57
N TRP A 96 6.96 -13.86 5.96
CA TRP A 96 7.67 -13.66 4.69
C TRP A 96 9.19 -13.78 4.87
N GLN A 97 9.76 -13.18 5.91
CA GLN A 97 11.17 -13.33 6.26
C GLN A 97 11.57 -14.80 6.48
N LYS A 98 10.68 -15.59 7.11
CA LYS A 98 10.91 -17.03 7.26
C LYS A 98 10.98 -17.72 5.89
N ARG A 99 10.04 -17.44 4.98
CA ARG A 99 10.06 -17.99 3.61
C ARG A 99 11.32 -17.60 2.85
N VAL A 100 11.71 -16.31 2.89
CA VAL A 100 12.93 -15.84 2.23
C VAL A 100 14.18 -16.53 2.81
N LYS A 101 14.25 -16.80 4.12
CA LYS A 101 15.37 -17.54 4.74
C LYS A 101 15.38 -19.02 4.36
N GLU A 102 14.20 -19.63 4.21
CA GLU A 102 14.05 -21.03 3.77
C GLU A 102 14.33 -21.17 2.26
N ASP A 103 13.99 -20.16 1.46
CA ASP A 103 14.25 -20.06 0.02
C ASP A 103 15.68 -19.54 -0.29
N GLY A 104 16.32 -18.88 0.69
CA GLY A 104 17.64 -18.25 0.67
C GLY A 104 18.85 -19.20 0.49
N ASN A 105 18.60 -20.34 -0.14
CA ASN A 105 19.56 -21.01 -1.01
C ASN A 105 19.59 -20.39 -2.43
N ASN A 106 18.92 -19.26 -2.70
CA ASN A 106 19.19 -18.42 -3.88
C ASN A 106 18.71 -16.95 -3.75
N GLU A 107 19.67 -16.01 -3.79
CA GLU A 107 19.62 -14.54 -4.04
C GLU A 107 18.75 -13.59 -3.18
N VAL A 108 19.42 -12.61 -2.55
CA VAL A 108 18.86 -11.49 -1.75
C VAL A 108 18.60 -10.29 -2.66
N LEU A 109 17.40 -9.70 -2.60
CA LEU A 109 17.07 -8.43 -3.27
C LEU A 109 17.58 -7.23 -2.46
N PRO A 110 18.04 -6.15 -3.12
CA PRO A 110 18.58 -4.97 -2.45
C PRO A 110 17.44 -4.12 -1.87
N GLY A 111 17.35 -4.05 -0.53
CA GLY A 111 16.35 -3.23 0.17
C GLY A 111 16.40 -3.32 1.69
N ASP A 112 16.99 -4.37 2.25
CA ASP A 112 17.01 -4.63 3.71
C ASP A 112 17.98 -3.75 4.53
N ALA A 113 18.36 -2.56 4.04
CA ALA A 113 19.24 -1.65 4.79
C ALA A 113 18.48 -0.67 5.70
N CYS A 114 17.15 -0.55 5.60
CA CYS A 114 16.39 0.38 6.44
C CYS A 114 15.72 -0.38 7.59
N CYS A 115 16.48 -0.68 8.65
CA CYS A 115 16.05 -0.82 10.05
C CYS A 115 17.10 -1.60 10.86
N ASN A 116 18.34 -1.13 10.91
CA ASN A 116 19.20 -1.43 12.05
C ASN A 116 19.31 -0.14 12.84
N GLY A 117 18.55 -0.07 13.93
CA GLY A 117 18.59 1.06 14.84
C GLY A 117 20.01 1.28 15.33
N ASP A 118 20.57 2.41 14.93
CA ASP A 118 21.57 3.16 15.67
C ASP A 118 21.46 4.63 15.21
N ALA A 119 21.06 5.49 16.15
CA ALA A 119 21.21 6.94 16.18
C ALA A 119 20.74 7.76 14.95
N CYS A 120 19.50 8.27 15.02
CA CYS A 120 19.22 9.61 14.49
C CYS A 120 19.78 10.65 15.48
N ASP A 121 21.06 10.98 15.32
CA ASP A 121 21.66 12.22 15.83
C ASP A 121 22.51 12.79 14.69
N LEU A 122 21.99 13.83 14.03
CA LEU A 122 22.70 14.98 13.46
C LEU A 122 21.68 16.05 13.02
#